data_AF-A0A168T2P5-F1
#
_entry.id   AF-A0A168T2P5-F1
#
_cell.length_a   1.000
_cell.length_b   1.000
_cell.length_c   1.000
_cell.angle_alpha   90.00
_cell.angle_beta   90.00
_cell.angle_gamma   90.00
#
_symmetry.space_group_name_H-M   'P 1'
#
loop_
_entity.id
_entity.type
_entity.pdbx_description
1 polymer ?
#
loop_
_entity_poly.entity_id
_entity_poly.type
_entity_poly.pdbx_seq_one_letter_code
_entity_poly.pdbx_strand_id
1 'polypeptide(L)'
;MEQHNDKRRISHQSSKRIGAINGRLPTYGRLFYLARAALNPPTSLCKKLFLATGEWHDRLAAKELSPGDPIQSTVAENAFVQGIMMFRKTFMQGSVLMVELHPCYPIWQHSIFSDPAYLSF
;
A
#
# COMPACT_ATOMS: atom_id res chain seq x y z
N MET A 1 -46.05 7.78 -5.53
CA MET A 1 -44.80 7.45 -6.23
C MET A 1 -43.93 8.70 -6.12
N GLU A 2 -43.21 8.96 -5.03
CA GLU A 2 -42.05 8.22 -4.49
C GLU A 2 -41.10 7.81 -5.60
N GLN A 3 -40.04 8.61 -5.80
CA GLN A 3 -38.64 8.20 -5.66
C GLN A 3 -37.75 9.41 -5.99
N HIS A 4 -37.31 10.15 -4.98
CA HIS A 4 -36.09 10.93 -5.08
C HIS A 4 -35.35 10.87 -3.76
N ASN A 5 -34.04 10.60 -3.86
CA ASN A 5 -32.99 10.81 -2.87
C ASN A 5 -32.53 9.61 -2.00
N ASP A 6 -32.00 8.56 -2.63
CA ASP A 6 -31.20 7.52 -1.96
C ASP A 6 -29.78 7.34 -2.56
N LYS A 7 -29.12 8.45 -2.92
CA LYS A 7 -27.69 8.40 -3.32
C LYS A 7 -26.75 9.07 -2.33
N ARG A 8 -27.23 10.00 -1.48
CA ARG A 8 -26.38 10.70 -0.49
C ARG A 8 -26.15 9.90 0.80
N ARG A 9 -27.03 8.96 1.16
CA ARG A 9 -26.92 8.17 2.40
C ARG A 9 -25.84 7.09 2.35
N ILE A 10 -25.64 6.47 1.18
CA ILE A 10 -24.73 5.32 1.02
C ILE A 10 -23.26 5.74 1.18
N SER A 11 -22.87 6.88 0.60
CA SER A 11 -21.48 7.39 0.66
C SER A 11 -21.04 7.76 2.08
N HIS A 12 -21.90 8.42 2.84
CA HIS A 12 -21.58 8.87 4.19
C HIS A 12 -21.46 7.72 5.19
N GLN A 13 -22.29 6.68 5.07
CA GLN A 13 -22.26 5.52 5.96
C GLN A 13 -21.05 4.61 5.67
N SER A 14 -20.71 4.41 4.39
CA SER A 14 -19.47 3.74 3.97
C SER A 14 -18.24 4.46 4.53
N SER A 15 -18.16 5.78 4.36
CA SER A 15 -17.03 6.58 4.84
C SER A 15 -16.89 6.60 6.37
N LYS A 16 -18.01 6.68 7.09
CA LYS A 16 -18.03 6.58 8.57
C LYS A 16 -17.60 5.19 9.06
N ARG A 17 -18.07 4.13 8.40
CA ARG A 17 -17.65 2.76 8.71
C ARG A 17 -16.16 2.58 8.44
N ILE A 18 -15.68 2.95 7.25
CA ILE A 18 -14.25 2.91 6.87
C ILE A 18 -13.38 3.68 7.88
N GLY A 19 -13.86 4.84 8.36
CA GLY A 19 -13.21 5.56 9.44
C GLY A 19 -13.06 4.74 10.72
N ALA A 20 -14.14 4.10 11.19
CA ALA A 20 -14.10 3.28 12.39
C ALA A 20 -13.18 2.06 12.28
N ILE A 21 -13.13 1.38 11.12
CA ILE A 21 -12.24 0.22 10.89
C ILE A 21 -10.77 0.62 10.77
N ASN A 22 -10.48 1.81 10.22
CA ASN A 22 -9.11 2.33 10.07
C ASN A 22 -8.60 3.04 11.34
N GLY A 23 -9.30 2.89 12.48
CA GLY A 23 -8.93 3.54 13.75
C GLY A 23 -9.14 5.05 13.78
N ARG A 24 -9.91 5.62 12.85
CA ARG A 24 -10.26 7.05 12.83
C ARG A 24 -11.34 7.31 13.88
N LEU A 25 -10.93 7.51 15.12
CA LEU A 25 -11.79 7.84 16.25
C LEU A 25 -12.50 9.21 16.01
N PRO A 26 -13.84 9.29 16.13
CA PRO A 26 -14.60 10.50 15.80
C PRO A 26 -14.57 11.57 16.91
N THR A 27 -13.80 11.39 17.99
CA THR A 27 -13.88 12.23 19.20
C THR A 27 -12.56 12.77 19.73
N TYR A 28 -11.42 12.52 19.06
CA TYR A 28 -10.17 13.18 19.41
C TYR A 28 -9.52 13.77 18.15
N GLY A 29 -9.61 15.09 18.02
CA GLY A 29 -9.29 15.83 16.80
C GLY A 29 -7.81 15.95 16.44
N ARG A 30 -6.92 15.04 16.86
CA ARG A 30 -5.48 15.07 16.54
C ARG A 30 -4.83 13.74 16.97
N LEU A 31 -3.72 13.37 16.32
CA LEU A 31 -2.88 12.17 16.52
C LEU A 31 -3.46 10.95 15.75
N PHE A 32 -3.06 10.60 14.52
CA PHE A 32 -1.69 10.31 14.06
C PHE A 32 -1.45 10.80 12.62
N TYR A 33 -1.12 12.08 12.44
CA TYR A 33 -0.34 12.46 11.25
C TYR A 33 1.12 12.20 11.59
N LEU A 34 1.58 10.98 11.32
CA LEU A 34 3.01 10.70 11.31
C LEU A 34 3.62 11.61 10.25
N ALA A 35 4.35 12.65 10.65
CA ALA A 35 5.00 13.56 9.71
C ALA A 35 5.90 12.80 8.70
N ARG A 36 6.44 11.63 9.10
CA ARG A 36 7.17 10.68 8.24
C ARG A 36 6.30 9.95 7.20
N ALA A 37 5.00 9.73 7.45
CA ALA A 37 4.09 9.08 6.51
C ALA A 37 3.84 9.92 5.24
N ALA A 38 4.16 11.21 5.27
CA ALA A 38 4.07 12.10 4.11
C ALA A 38 5.28 12.00 3.16
N LEU A 39 6.39 11.40 3.58
CA LEU A 39 7.59 11.26 2.75
C LEU A 39 7.48 10.00 1.88
N ASN A 40 7.72 10.16 0.58
CA ASN A 40 7.76 9.04 -0.34
C ASN A 40 9.14 8.37 -0.24
N PRO A 41 9.21 7.07 0.13
CA PRO A 41 10.49 6.36 0.14
C PRO A 41 11.10 6.34 -1.26
N PRO A 42 12.45 6.34 -1.39
CA PRO A 42 13.11 6.27 -2.68
C PRO A 42 12.59 5.11 -3.53
N THR A 43 12.27 5.36 -4.80
CA THR A 43 11.74 4.33 -5.70
C THR A 43 12.71 3.15 -5.84
N SER A 44 14.02 3.42 -5.86
CA SER A 44 15.08 2.40 -5.87
C SER A 44 15.01 1.48 -4.65
N LEU A 45 14.74 2.04 -3.47
CA LEU A 45 14.59 1.31 -2.23
C LEU A 45 13.31 0.45 -2.23
N CYS A 46 12.18 1.00 -2.69
CA CYS A 46 10.92 0.24 -2.83
C CYS A 46 11.01 -0.92 -3.85
N LYS A 47 11.85 -0.78 -4.88
CA LYS A 47 12.09 -1.85 -5.86
C LYS A 47 12.86 -3.03 -5.26
N LYS A 48 13.73 -2.79 -4.27
CA LYS A 48 14.46 -3.85 -3.55
C LYS A 48 13.53 -4.72 -2.70
N LEU A 49 12.42 -4.16 -2.22
CA LEU A 49 11.41 -4.93 -1.51
C LEU A 49 10.58 -5.72 -2.54
N PHE A 50 10.55 -7.06 -2.44
CA PHE A 50 9.83 -7.97 -3.36
C PHE A 50 10.28 -7.97 -4.84
N LEU A 51 11.57 -7.83 -5.16
CA LEU A 51 12.16 -7.80 -6.53
C LEU A 51 11.29 -8.31 -7.70
N ALA A 52 10.76 -9.54 -7.61
CA ALA A 52 9.91 -10.18 -8.62
C ALA A 52 8.65 -9.39 -9.04
N THR A 53 8.07 -8.49 -8.22
CA THR A 53 6.83 -7.78 -8.64
C THR A 53 7.06 -6.82 -9.82
N GLY A 54 8.27 -6.31 -10.03
CA GLY A 54 8.56 -5.50 -11.22
C GLY A 54 8.48 -6.35 -12.48
N GLU A 55 9.13 -7.51 -12.47
CA GLU A 55 9.06 -8.50 -13.54
C GLU A 55 7.62 -8.98 -13.78
N TRP A 56 6.87 -9.28 -12.72
CA TRP A 56 5.47 -9.71 -12.83
C TRP A 56 4.60 -8.61 -13.42
N HIS A 57 4.79 -7.36 -13.02
CA HIS A 57 4.08 -6.22 -13.60
C HIS A 57 4.34 -6.09 -15.09
N ASP A 58 5.61 -6.13 -15.51
CA ASP A 58 5.99 -6.01 -16.93
C ASP A 58 5.48 -7.19 -17.76
N ARG A 59 5.51 -8.41 -17.20
CA ARG A 59 4.95 -9.61 -17.84
C ARG A 59 3.43 -9.55 -17.99
N LEU A 60 2.72 -9.01 -17.01
CA LEU A 60 1.28 -8.81 -17.08
C LEU A 60 0.93 -7.76 -18.14
N ALA A 61 1.67 -6.64 -18.19
CA ALA A 61 1.51 -5.61 -19.21
C ALA A 61 1.80 -6.13 -20.63
N ALA A 62 2.83 -6.98 -20.78
CA ALA A 62 3.16 -7.59 -22.07
C ALA A 62 2.15 -8.65 -22.53
N LYS A 63 1.58 -9.44 -21.60
CA LYS A 63 0.53 -10.41 -21.92
C LYS A 63 -0.79 -9.76 -22.34
N GLU A 64 -1.10 -8.58 -21.81
CA GLU A 64 -2.25 -7.78 -22.26
C GLU A 64 -2.10 -7.36 -23.75
N LEU A 65 -0.87 -7.28 -24.25
CA LEU A 65 -0.52 -6.86 -25.61
C LEU A 65 -0.35 -8.02 -26.61
N SER A 66 -0.33 -9.29 -26.18
CA SER A 66 -0.09 -10.45 -27.06
C SER A 66 -1.41 -11.17 -27.42
N PRO A 67 -1.80 -11.29 -28.70
CA PRO A 67 -3.10 -11.86 -29.09
C PRO A 67 -3.17 -13.40 -29.07
N GLY A 68 -2.11 -14.10 -28.64
CA GLY A 68 -1.89 -15.52 -29.01
C GLY A 68 -1.90 -16.56 -27.88
N ASP A 69 -1.79 -16.18 -26.61
CA ASP A 69 -1.69 -17.14 -25.50
C ASP A 69 -2.78 -16.92 -24.43
N PRO A 70 -3.60 -17.94 -24.07
CA PRO A 70 -4.78 -17.78 -23.23
C PRO A 70 -4.49 -17.85 -21.74
N ILE A 71 -3.29 -17.48 -21.27
CA ILE A 71 -3.16 -17.14 -19.84
C ILE A 71 -3.69 -15.71 -19.71
N GLN A 72 -5.02 -15.57 -19.71
CA GLN A 72 -5.66 -14.35 -19.24
C GLN A 72 -5.10 -14.08 -17.86
N SER A 73 -4.36 -12.98 -17.71
CA SER A 73 -4.14 -12.40 -16.40
C SER A 73 -5.50 -12.29 -15.73
N THR A 74 -5.73 -13.07 -14.69
CA THR A 74 -7.00 -13.00 -13.98
C THR A 74 -7.03 -11.67 -13.24
N VAL A 75 -8.18 -10.99 -13.17
CA VAL A 75 -8.35 -9.70 -12.45
C VAL A 75 -7.69 -9.71 -11.06
N ALA A 76 -7.71 -10.87 -10.39
CA ALA A 76 -7.04 -11.10 -9.12
C ALA A 76 -5.50 -10.99 -9.17
N GLU A 77 -4.84 -11.48 -10.22
CA GLU A 77 -3.38 -11.40 -10.40
C GLU A 77 -2.92 -9.95 -10.57
N ASN A 78 -3.62 -9.19 -11.44
CA ASN A 78 -3.39 -7.76 -11.60
C ASN A 78 -3.59 -6.99 -10.29
N ALA A 79 -4.70 -7.26 -9.59
CA ALA A 79 -5.00 -6.63 -8.31
C ALA A 79 -3.98 -6.99 -7.22
N PHE A 80 -3.48 -8.24 -7.22
CA PHE A 80 -2.45 -8.69 -6.28
C PHE A 80 -1.12 -8.00 -6.52
N VAL A 81 -0.66 -7.93 -7.78
CA VAL A 81 0.58 -7.22 -8.15
C VAL A 81 0.47 -5.73 -7.77
N GLN A 82 -0.65 -5.07 -8.07
CA GLN A 82 -0.89 -3.69 -7.65
C GLN A 82 -0.92 -3.54 -6.12
N GLY A 83 -1.55 -4.49 -5.42
CA GLY A 83 -1.58 -4.53 -3.95
C GLY A 83 -0.18 -4.60 -3.35
N ILE A 84 0.70 -5.44 -3.91
CA ILE A 84 2.09 -5.55 -3.47
C ILE A 84 2.88 -4.28 -3.79
N MET A 85 2.66 -3.65 -4.95
CA MET A 85 3.29 -2.38 -5.30
C MET A 85 2.93 -1.26 -4.31
N MET A 86 1.66 -1.15 -3.96
CA MET A 86 1.19 -0.18 -2.97
C MET A 86 1.68 -0.52 -1.56
N PHE A 87 1.67 -1.82 -1.22
CA PHE A 87 2.14 -2.32 0.06
C PHE A 87 3.61 -1.95 0.31
N ARG A 88 4.50 -2.12 -0.68
CA ARG A 88 5.93 -1.77 -0.54
C ARG A 88 6.13 -0.34 -0.05
N LYS A 89 5.40 0.60 -0.65
CA LYS A 89 5.50 2.01 -0.30
C LYS A 89 5.04 2.25 1.14
N THR A 90 3.85 1.74 1.49
CA THR A 90 3.28 1.91 2.83
C THR A 90 4.10 1.19 3.90
N PHE A 91 4.68 0.04 3.55
CA PHE A 91 5.53 -0.75 4.44
C PHE A 91 6.84 -0.01 4.74
N MET A 92 7.54 0.52 3.72
CA MET A 92 8.77 1.30 3.94
C MET A 92 8.50 2.63 4.67
N GLN A 93 7.34 3.25 4.46
CA GLN A 93 6.93 4.43 5.22
C GLN A 93 6.67 4.09 6.70
N GLY A 94 5.97 2.99 6.95
CA GLY A 94 5.62 2.56 8.30
C GLY A 94 6.80 1.95 9.06
N SER A 95 7.73 1.29 8.37
CA SER A 95 8.87 0.60 8.99
C SER A 95 9.78 1.54 9.77
N VAL A 96 9.89 2.78 9.31
CA VAL A 96 10.67 3.85 9.95
C VAL A 96 10.17 4.13 11.37
N LEU A 97 8.86 4.18 11.57
CA LEU A 97 8.31 4.29 12.92
C LEU A 97 8.45 2.97 13.67
N MET A 98 8.22 1.85 12.98
CA MET A 98 8.19 0.55 13.63
C MET A 98 9.57 0.09 14.12
N VAL A 99 10.67 0.55 13.51
CA VAL A 99 12.03 0.30 14.00
C VAL A 99 12.33 1.10 15.27
N GLU A 100 11.78 2.32 15.40
CA GLU A 100 11.88 3.12 16.63
C GLU A 100 11.05 2.51 17.77
N LEU A 101 9.82 2.07 17.47
CA LEU A 101 8.90 1.53 18.48
C LEU A 101 9.27 0.10 18.91
N HIS A 102 9.76 -0.73 17.99
CA HIS A 102 9.99 -2.16 18.21
C HIS A 102 11.34 -2.61 17.63
N PRO A 103 12.47 -2.11 18.14
CA PRO A 103 13.80 -2.36 17.57
C PRO A 103 14.22 -3.84 17.57
N CYS A 104 13.58 -4.68 18.38
CA CYS A 104 13.92 -6.10 18.51
C CYS A 104 13.20 -7.03 17.51
N TYR A 105 12.41 -6.50 16.56
CA TYR A 105 11.75 -7.38 15.59
C TYR A 105 12.76 -8.01 14.61
N PRO A 106 12.65 -9.33 14.33
CA PRO A 106 13.56 -10.03 13.42
C PRO A 106 13.59 -9.44 12.01
N ILE A 107 12.50 -8.81 11.57
CA ILE A 107 12.39 -8.21 10.24
C ILE A 107 13.45 -7.12 10.00
N TRP A 108 13.89 -6.40 11.05
CA TRP A 108 14.91 -5.34 10.93
C TRP A 108 16.32 -5.88 10.66
N GLN A 109 16.55 -7.18 10.83
CA GLN A 109 17.84 -7.82 10.49
C GLN A 109 18.02 -7.97 8.98
N HIS A 110 16.97 -7.75 8.18
CA HIS A 110 17.07 -7.79 6.73
C HIS A 110 17.92 -6.63 6.21
N SER A 111 18.84 -6.92 5.29
CA SER A 111 19.84 -5.97 4.77
C SER A 111 19.24 -4.69 4.17
N ILE A 112 17.98 -4.72 3.74
CA ILE A 112 17.26 -3.54 3.24
C ILE A 112 17.14 -2.41 4.27
N PHE A 113 17.11 -2.73 5.57
CA PHE A 113 17.01 -1.76 6.66
C PHE A 113 18.37 -1.19 7.07
N SER A 114 19.46 -1.79 6.60
CA SER A 114 20.83 -1.27 6.72
C SER A 114 21.28 -0.54 5.44
N ASP A 115 20.42 -0.46 4.43
CA ASP A 115 20.73 0.22 3.17
C ASP A 115 20.93 1.73 3.44
N PRO A 116 21.99 2.36 2.90
CA PRO A 116 22.20 3.79 3.08
C PRO A 116 21.01 4.66 2.64
N ALA A 117 20.26 4.23 1.62
CA ALA A 117 19.06 4.92 1.16
C ALA A 117 17.89 4.80 2.15
N TYR A 118 17.85 3.73 2.97
CA TYR A 118 16.87 3.61 4.06
C TYR A 118 17.30 4.43 5.28
N LEU A 119 18.58 4.39 5.65
CA LEU A 119 19.09 5.15 6.80
C LEU A 119 19.02 6.68 6.59
N SER A 120 19.01 7.12 5.33
CA SER A 120 18.88 8.53 4.96
C SER A 120 17.42 9.02 4.86
N PHE A 121 16.45 8.12 5.05
CA PHE A 121 15.01 8.35 4.91
C PHE A 121 14.31 8.43 6.29
#